data_AF-A0A1F0RPH3-F1
#
_entry.id   AF-A0A1F0RPH3-F1
#
_cell.length_a   1.000
_cell.length_b   1.000
_cell.length_c   1.000
_cell.angle_alpha   90.00
_cell.angle_beta   90.00
_cell.angle_gamma   90.00
#
_symmetry.space_group_name_H-M   'P 1'
#
loop_
_entity.id
_entity.type
_entity.pdbx_description
1 polymer ?
#
loop_
_entity_poly.entity_id
_entity_poly.type
_entity_poly.pdbx_seq_one_letter_code
_entity_poly.pdbx_strand_id
1 'polypeptide(L)'
;MSYPLRTTGLHGLLFLVVTVSFILPVVFGTGALLPVPVAVVLSVLLGGATLVDASYHAFSPAQRPTRGLRAISALGAVALIAGWLVWLKVFRTVDLASAAPYRIGTFLLAVGAVLCVFSIAIALTHRRVR
;
A
#
# COMPACT_ATOMS: atom_id res chain seq x y z
N MET A 1 1.81 11.15 -18.87
CA MET A 1 2.59 10.68 -17.69
C MET A 1 2.91 9.19 -17.87
N SER A 2 4.16 8.74 -17.72
CA SER A 2 4.51 7.31 -17.88
C SER A 2 4.04 6.47 -16.69
N TYR A 3 3.86 5.16 -16.89
CA TYR A 3 3.43 4.24 -15.83
C TYR A 3 4.35 4.28 -14.59
N PRO A 4 5.70 4.19 -14.71
CA PRO A 4 6.58 4.28 -13.54
C PRO A 4 6.37 5.56 -12.73
N LEU A 5 6.14 6.69 -13.40
CA LEU A 5 5.91 7.98 -12.75
C LEU A 5 4.61 7.97 -11.93
N ARG A 6 3.53 7.45 -12.50
CA ARG A 6 2.24 7.29 -11.79
C ARG A 6 2.36 6.32 -10.63
N THR A 7 3.01 5.17 -10.83
CA THR A 7 3.27 4.18 -9.79
C THR A 7 4.07 4.76 -8.63
N THR A 8 5.12 5.55 -8.89
CA THR A 8 5.88 6.24 -7.84
C THR A 8 4.97 7.16 -7.02
N GLY A 9 4.11 7.95 -7.66
CA GLY A 9 3.17 8.83 -6.96
C GLY A 9 2.17 8.06 -6.11
N LEU A 10 1.50 7.05 -6.69
CA LEU A 10 0.49 6.26 -6.00
C LEU A 10 1.06 5.48 -4.81
N HIS A 11 2.19 4.78 -5.00
CA HIS A 11 2.84 4.04 -3.91
C HIS A 11 3.50 4.97 -2.89
N GLY A 12 3.96 6.16 -3.31
CA GLY A 12 4.44 7.18 -2.38
C GLY A 12 3.34 7.67 -1.45
N LEU A 13 2.14 7.93 -2.00
CA LEU A 13 0.97 8.33 -1.19
C LEU A 13 0.49 7.18 -0.29
N LEU A 14 0.39 5.95 -0.81
CA LEU A 14 0.04 4.78 -0.01
C LEU A 14 1.02 4.56 1.14
N PHE A 15 2.33 4.65 0.84
CA PHE A 15 3.38 4.54 1.83
C PHE A 15 3.27 5.63 2.90
N LEU A 16 2.99 6.88 2.50
CA LEU A 16 2.79 7.98 3.44
C LEU A 16 1.60 7.72 4.36
N VAL A 17 0.46 7.28 3.82
CA VAL A 17 -0.74 6.98 4.60
C VAL A 17 -0.46 5.88 5.62
N VAL A 18 0.14 4.76 5.22
CA VAL A 18 0.47 3.68 6.17
C VAL A 18 1.55 4.10 7.16
N THR A 19 2.51 4.95 6.76
CA THR A 19 3.57 5.42 7.66
C THR A 19 3.01 6.29 8.78
N VAL A 20 2.20 7.29 8.43
CA VAL A 20 1.62 8.24 9.39
C VAL A 20 0.56 7.57 10.26
N SER A 21 -0.26 6.71 9.67
CA SER A 21 -1.41 6.11 10.37
C SER A 21 -1.05 4.86 11.17
N PHE A 22 0.09 4.22 10.88
CA PHE A 22 0.45 2.93 11.47
C PHE A 22 1.92 2.84 11.89
N ILE A 23 2.88 3.03 10.98
CA ILE A 23 4.31 2.77 11.29
C ILE A 23 4.84 3.70 12.37
N LEU A 24 4.68 5.02 12.22
CA LEU A 24 5.16 5.99 13.22
C LEU A 24 4.50 5.78 14.59
N PRO A 25 3.15 5.63 14.68
CA PRO A 25 2.49 5.30 15.93
C PRO A 25 3.07 4.07 16.65
N VAL A 26 3.31 2.98 15.91
CA VAL A 26 3.87 1.74 16.47
C VAL A 26 5.30 1.96 16.96
N VAL A 27 6.13 2.66 16.18
CA VAL A 27 7.54 2.90 16.50
C VAL A 27 7.70 3.82 17.72
N PHE A 28 6.86 4.86 17.82
CA PHE A 28 6.96 5.87 18.89
C PHE A 28 6.03 5.61 20.08
N GLY A 29 5.25 4.52 20.05
CA GLY A 29 4.29 4.20 21.11
C GLY A 29 3.18 5.24 21.25
N THR A 30 2.79 5.88 20.13
CA THR A 30 1.75 6.92 20.12
C THR A 30 0.44 6.41 19.52
N GLY A 31 -0.63 7.20 19.67
CA GLY A 31 -1.87 6.96 18.92
C GLY A 31 -1.69 7.21 17.42
N ALA A 32 -2.60 6.65 16.62
CA ALA A 32 -2.60 6.88 15.17
C ALA A 32 -2.68 8.40 14.86
N LEU A 33 -1.73 8.90 14.06
CA LEU A 33 -1.69 10.33 13.69
C LEU A 33 -2.82 10.71 12.71
N LEU A 34 -3.39 9.71 12.06
CA LEU A 34 -4.61 9.80 11.25
C LEU A 34 -5.67 8.89 11.88
N PRO A 35 -6.94 9.34 12.00
CA PRO A 35 -8.02 8.48 12.47
C PRO A 35 -8.13 7.22 11.60
N VAL A 36 -8.26 6.04 12.23
CA VAL A 36 -8.31 4.75 11.51
C VAL A 36 -9.34 4.74 10.37
N PRO A 37 -10.59 5.22 10.54
CA PRO A 37 -11.54 5.26 9.44
C PRO A 37 -11.07 6.08 8.23
N VAL A 38 -10.36 7.19 8.48
CA VAL A 38 -9.80 8.04 7.43
C VAL A 38 -8.65 7.33 6.72
N ALA A 39 -7.74 6.70 7.47
CA ALA A 39 -6.64 5.92 6.91
C ALA A 39 -7.14 4.75 6.05
N VAL A 40 -8.22 4.10 6.48
CA VAL A 40 -8.88 3.02 5.71
C VAL A 40 -9.44 3.56 4.40
N VAL A 41 -10.26 4.62 4.45
CA VAL A 41 -10.88 5.19 3.24
C VAL A 41 -9.82 5.64 2.23
N LEU A 42 -8.80 6.38 2.69
CA LEU A 42 -7.70 6.83 1.83
C LEU A 42 -6.95 5.65 1.21
N SER A 43 -6.62 4.62 2.00
CA SER A 43 -5.90 3.45 1.50
C SER A 43 -6.73 2.63 0.52
N VAL A 44 -8.05 2.52 0.72
CA VAL A 44 -8.94 1.84 -0.21
C VAL A 44 -9.03 2.60 -1.54
N LEU A 45 -9.18 3.93 -1.49
CA LEU A 45 -9.25 4.75 -2.71
C LEU A 45 -7.93 4.72 -3.48
N LEU A 46 -6.81 4.94 -2.80
CA LEU A 46 -5.47 4.90 -3.42
C LEU A 46 -5.10 3.49 -3.90
N GLY A 47 -5.44 2.47 -3.12
CA GLY A 47 -5.23 1.07 -3.49
C GLY A 47 -6.06 0.70 -4.71
N GLY A 48 -7.33 1.09 -4.76
CA GLY A 48 -8.20 0.90 -5.92
C GLY A 48 -7.65 1.60 -7.18
N ALA A 49 -7.22 2.86 -7.05
CA ALA A 49 -6.57 3.57 -8.15
C ALA A 49 -5.28 2.87 -8.63
N THR A 50 -4.50 2.32 -7.69
CA THR A 50 -3.29 1.55 -7.99
C THR A 50 -3.61 0.25 -8.73
N LEU A 51 -4.68 -0.44 -8.36
CA LEU A 51 -5.15 -1.65 -9.05
C LEU A 51 -5.60 -1.34 -10.48
N VAL A 52 -6.33 -0.25 -10.68
CA VAL A 52 -6.75 0.21 -12.01
C VAL A 52 -5.52 0.55 -12.86
N ASP A 53 -4.58 1.33 -12.34
CA ASP A 53 -3.36 1.73 -13.06
C ASP A 53 -2.48 0.51 -13.42
N ALA A 54 -2.33 -0.43 -12.49
CA ALA A 54 -1.58 -1.67 -12.69
C ALA A 54 -2.22 -2.57 -13.75
N SER A 55 -3.55 -2.66 -13.77
CA SER A 55 -4.33 -3.48 -14.71
C SER A 55 -4.37 -2.89 -16.12
N TYR A 56 -4.30 -1.57 -16.25
CA TYR A 56 -4.42 -0.88 -17.54
C TYR A 56 -3.31 -1.30 -18.52
N HIS A 57 -3.70 -2.00 -19.60
CA HIS A 57 -2.79 -2.59 -20.61
C HIS A 57 -1.77 -3.60 -20.05
N ALA A 58 -2.03 -4.21 -18.89
CA ALA A 58 -1.08 -5.10 -18.22
C ALA A 58 -0.54 -6.23 -19.11
N PHE A 59 -1.40 -6.78 -19.98
CA PHE A 59 -1.03 -7.89 -20.87
C PHE A 59 -0.56 -7.46 -22.26
N SER A 60 -0.58 -6.17 -22.59
CA SER A 60 -0.12 -5.70 -23.90
C SER A 60 1.40 -5.94 -24.09
N PRO A 61 1.86 -6.27 -25.31
CA PRO A 61 3.29 -6.46 -25.59
C PRO A 61 4.14 -5.23 -25.29
N ALA A 62 3.61 -4.03 -25.57
CA ALA A 62 4.28 -2.75 -25.33
C ALA A 62 4.59 -2.49 -23.84
N GLN A 63 3.88 -3.15 -22.92
CA GLN A 63 4.05 -2.96 -21.47
C GLN A 63 4.92 -4.05 -20.83
N ARG A 64 5.45 -5.03 -21.60
CA ARG A 64 6.37 -6.08 -21.11
C ARG A 64 7.47 -5.56 -20.18
N PRO A 65 8.16 -4.42 -20.47
CA PRO A 65 9.20 -3.91 -19.59
C PRO A 65 8.73 -3.53 -18.18
N THR A 66 7.43 -3.28 -17.99
CA THR A 66 6.85 -2.84 -16.71
C THR A 66 5.97 -3.90 -16.04
N ARG A 67 5.86 -5.12 -16.61
CA ARG A 67 4.96 -6.16 -16.09
C ARG A 67 5.28 -6.57 -14.66
N GLY A 68 6.56 -6.74 -14.32
CA GLY A 68 6.99 -7.06 -12.95
C GLY A 68 6.55 -5.98 -11.95
N LEU A 69 6.78 -4.71 -12.31
CA LEU A 69 6.34 -3.57 -11.51
C LEU A 69 4.81 -3.54 -11.34
N ARG A 70 4.04 -3.88 -12.38
CA ARG A 70 2.57 -3.98 -12.31
C ARG A 70 2.09 -5.06 -11.34
N ALA A 71 2.71 -6.24 -11.39
CA ALA A 71 2.37 -7.34 -10.50
C ALA A 71 2.64 -6.98 -9.03
N ILE A 72 3.83 -6.46 -8.74
CA ILE A 72 4.23 -6.06 -7.37
C ILE A 72 3.36 -4.89 -6.89
N SER A 73 3.09 -3.91 -7.76
CA SER A 73 2.20 -2.78 -7.49
C SER A 73 0.81 -3.24 -7.08
N ALA A 74 0.22 -4.18 -7.82
CA ALA A 74 -1.09 -4.74 -7.52
C ALA A 74 -1.07 -5.52 -6.19
N LEU A 75 -0.06 -6.35 -5.94
CA LEU A 75 0.09 -7.08 -4.68
C LEU A 75 0.21 -6.14 -3.48
N GLY A 76 1.00 -5.07 -3.59
CA GLY A 76 1.14 -4.06 -2.54
C GLY A 76 -0.20 -3.36 -2.24
N ALA A 77 -0.94 -2.99 -3.28
CA ALA A 77 -2.26 -2.38 -3.13
C ALA A 77 -3.26 -3.32 -2.43
N VAL A 78 -3.32 -4.60 -2.84
CA VAL A 78 -4.19 -5.59 -2.20
C VAL A 78 -3.82 -5.80 -0.73
N ALA A 79 -2.52 -5.93 -0.43
CA ALA A 79 -2.05 -6.11 0.95
C ALA A 79 -2.46 -4.93 1.85
N LEU A 80 -2.31 -3.69 1.38
CA LEU A 80 -2.73 -2.50 2.14
C LEU A 80 -4.24 -2.43 2.33
N ILE A 81 -5.03 -2.68 1.27
CA ILE A 81 -6.50 -2.71 1.38
C ILE A 81 -6.91 -3.75 2.41
N ALA A 82 -6.42 -4.98 2.30
CA ALA A 82 -6.76 -6.07 3.20
C ALA A 82 -6.34 -5.76 4.65
N GLY A 83 -5.12 -5.25 4.86
CA GLY A 83 -4.63 -4.87 6.18
C GLY A 83 -5.52 -3.82 6.85
N TRP A 84 -5.90 -2.78 6.10
CA TRP A 84 -6.78 -1.73 6.62
C TRP A 84 -8.21 -2.20 6.90
N LEU A 85 -8.77 -3.07 6.05
CA LEU A 85 -10.09 -3.65 6.30
C LEU A 85 -10.10 -4.53 7.55
N VAL A 86 -9.03 -5.29 7.80
CA VAL A 86 -8.88 -6.05 9.05
C VAL A 86 -8.78 -5.10 10.24
N TRP A 87 -8.01 -4.01 10.12
CA TRP A 87 -7.92 -2.99 11.17
C TRP A 87 -9.25 -2.29 11.45
N LEU A 88 -10.07 -2.02 10.43
CA LEU A 88 -11.42 -1.46 10.60
C LEU A 88 -12.32 -2.39 11.43
N LYS A 89 -12.10 -3.71 11.39
CA LYS A 89 -12.85 -4.66 12.22
C LYS A 89 -12.40 -4.63 13.69
N VAL A 90 -11.13 -4.29 13.96
CA VAL A 90 -10.50 -4.44 15.29
C VAL A 90 -10.36 -3.11 16.04
N PHE A 91 -10.35 -1.96 15.37
CA PHE A 91 -9.99 -0.67 16.02
C PHE A 91 -10.94 -0.20 17.13
N ARG A 92 -12.18 -0.72 17.20
CA ARG A 92 -13.13 -0.43 18.31
C ARG A 92 -13.17 -1.51 19.37
N THR A 93 -12.37 -2.57 19.22
CA THR A 93 -12.32 -3.72 20.10
C THR A 93 -10.90 -3.83 20.66
N VAL A 94 -10.59 -2.97 21.63
CA VAL A 94 -9.23 -2.70 22.13
C VAL A 94 -8.58 -3.93 22.79
N ASP A 95 -9.36 -4.88 23.28
CA ASP A 95 -8.86 -6.10 23.93
C ASP A 95 -8.28 -7.16 22.96
N LEU A 96 -8.28 -6.90 21.65
CA LEU A 96 -7.80 -7.87 20.63
C LEU A 96 -6.33 -7.72 20.23
N ALA A 97 -5.53 -6.90 20.92
CA ALA A 97 -4.12 -6.68 20.56
C ALA A 97 -3.27 -7.98 20.51
N SER A 98 -3.69 -9.05 21.19
CA SER A 98 -3.03 -10.37 21.12
C SER A 98 -3.69 -11.36 20.15
N ALA A 99 -4.85 -11.03 19.61
CA ALA A 99 -5.71 -11.91 18.82
C ALA A 99 -5.22 -12.03 17.36
N ALA A 100 -5.57 -13.15 16.71
CA ALA A 100 -5.17 -13.43 15.33
C ALA A 100 -5.50 -12.30 14.32
N PRO A 101 -6.67 -11.62 14.38
CA PRO A 101 -6.98 -10.52 13.47
C PRO A 101 -5.99 -9.34 13.57
N TYR A 102 -5.55 -9.00 14.78
CA TYR A 102 -4.57 -7.94 14.99
C TYR A 102 -3.23 -8.28 14.31
N ARG A 103 -2.76 -9.51 14.49
CA ARG A 103 -1.49 -9.99 13.88
C ARG A 103 -1.58 -9.99 12.36
N ILE A 104 -2.68 -10.47 11.80
CA ILE A 104 -2.92 -10.51 10.34
C ILE A 104 -2.97 -9.09 9.76
N GLY A 105 -3.75 -8.19 10.37
CA GLY A 105 -3.87 -6.81 9.91
C GLY A 105 -2.51 -6.08 9.94
N THR A 106 -1.78 -6.21 11.04
CA THR A 106 -0.42 -5.66 11.20
C THR A 106 0.56 -6.22 10.17
N PHE A 107 0.56 -7.54 9.97
CA PHE A 107 1.41 -8.18 8.97
C PHE A 107 1.12 -7.66 7.56
N LEU A 108 -0.17 -7.57 7.17
CA LEU A 108 -0.57 -7.08 5.86
C LEU A 108 -0.20 -5.62 5.63
N LEU A 109 -0.34 -4.76 6.65
CA LEU A 109 0.11 -3.36 6.56
C LEU A 109 1.64 -3.26 6.40
N ALA A 110 2.41 -4.07 7.14
CA ALA A 110 3.86 -4.09 7.03
C ALA A 110 4.32 -4.59 5.65
N VAL A 111 3.75 -5.69 5.16
CA VAL A 111 4.02 -6.22 3.81
C VAL A 111 3.66 -5.19 2.74
N GLY A 112 2.48 -4.58 2.85
CA GLY A 112 2.03 -3.53 1.94
C GLY A 112 2.98 -2.34 1.90
N ALA A 113 3.45 -1.86 3.05
CA ALA A 113 4.42 -0.79 3.14
C ALA A 113 5.75 -1.13 2.45
N VAL A 114 6.28 -2.34 2.69
CA VAL A 114 7.50 -2.83 2.03
C VAL A 114 7.30 -2.89 0.50
N LEU A 115 6.18 -3.42 0.03
CA LEU A 115 5.87 -3.50 -1.39
C LEU A 115 5.70 -2.12 -2.05
N CYS A 116 5.24 -1.11 -1.31
CA CYS A 116 5.25 0.27 -1.79
C CYS A 116 6.68 0.78 -2.01
N VAL A 117 7.60 0.54 -1.06
CA VAL A 117 9.01 0.93 -1.20
C VAL A 117 9.66 0.23 -2.40
N PHE A 118 9.44 -1.07 -2.56
CA PHE A 118 9.94 -1.80 -3.74
C PHE A 118 9.36 -1.28 -5.05
N SER A 119 8.06 -0.99 -5.09
CA SER A 119 7.41 -0.43 -6.28
C SER A 119 8.00 0.94 -6.65
N ILE A 120 8.25 1.79 -5.67
CA ILE A 120 8.93 3.09 -5.85
C ILE A 120 10.34 2.88 -6.40
N ALA A 121 11.14 2.02 -5.76
CA ALA A 121 12.53 1.76 -6.15
C ALA A 121 12.63 1.25 -7.60
N ILE A 122 11.83 0.25 -7.96
CA ILE A 122 11.78 -0.31 -9.32
C ILE A 122 11.32 0.76 -10.33
N ALA A 123 10.30 1.55 -9.98
CA ALA A 123 9.80 2.61 -10.84
C ALA A 123 10.86 3.71 -11.11
N LEU A 124 11.65 4.08 -10.09
CA LEU A 124 12.75 5.03 -10.23
C LEU A 124 13.88 4.48 -11.11
N THR A 125 14.19 3.19 -10.99
CA THR A 125 15.18 2.53 -11.85
C THR A 125 14.74 2.54 -13.32
N HIS A 126 13.47 2.22 -13.61
CA HIS A 126 12.93 2.33 -14.98
C HIS A 126 13.00 3.75 -15.57
N ARG A 127 13.00 4.76 -14.71
CA ARG A 127 13.07 6.17 -15.10
C ARG A 127 14.47 6.63 -15.47
N ARG A 128 15.51 6.00 -14.91
CA ARG A 128 16.92 6.33 -15.19
C ARG A 128 17.47 5.67 -16.46
N VAL A 129 16.82 4.60 -16.93
CA VAL A 129 17.23 3.80 -18.09
C VAL A 129 16.62 4.32 -19.41
N ARG A 130 15.73 5.31 -19.35
CA ARG A 130 15.10 5.96 -20.51
C ARG A 130 15.43 7.44 -20.52
#